data_AF-A0AAW2AYD5-F1
#
_entry.id   AF-A0AAW2AYD5-F1
#
_cell.length_a   1.000
_cell.length_b   1.000
_cell.length_c   1.000
_cell.angle_alpha   90.00
_cell.angle_beta   90.00
_cell.angle_gamma   90.00
#
_symmetry.space_group_name_H-M   'P 1'
#
loop_
_entity.id
_entity.type
_entity.pdbx_description
1 polymer ?
#
loop_
_entity_poly.entity_id
_entity_poly.type
_entity_poly.pdbx_seq_one_letter_code
_entity_poly.pdbx_strand_id
1 'polypeptide(L)' 'FLSPEAEEVFQKLTDVLGKNLLLLRELNLNECQLGYSGLKKLVPVLADKHCKLNKM' A
#
# COMPACT_ATOMS: atom_id res chain seq x y z
N PHE A 1 3.43 -1.32 -14.27
CA PHE A 1 2.31 -0.42 -13.93
C PHE A 1 1.38 -1.22 -13.04
N LEU A 2 0.94 -0.64 -11.91
CA LEU A 2 0.01 -1.29 -10.99
C LEU A 2 -1.31 -1.61 -11.72
N SER A 3 -2.07 -2.61 -11.26
CA SER A 3 -3.44 -2.77 -11.75
C SER A 3 -4.31 -1.56 -11.36
N PRO A 4 -5.39 -1.26 -12.08
CA PRO A 4 -6.27 -0.11 -11.78
C PRO A 4 -6.80 -0.13 -10.33
N GLU A 5 -7.10 -1.32 -9.81
CA GLU A 5 -7.57 -1.52 -8.45
C GLU A 5 -6.45 -1.30 -7.43
N ALA A 6 -5.22 -1.71 -7.78
CA ALA A 6 -4.05 -1.48 -6.95
C ALA A 6 -3.69 0.00 -6.92
N GLU A 7 -3.87 0.73 -8.02
CA GLU A 7 -3.62 2.17 -8.10
C GLU A 7 -4.60 2.98 -7.24
N GLU A 8 -5.90 2.64 -7.24
CA GLU A 8 -6.88 3.31 -6.38
C GLU A 8 -6.57 3.13 -4.88
N VAL A 9 -6.25 1.90 -4.47
CA VAL A 9 -5.89 1.58 -3.07
C VAL A 9 -4.58 2.26 -2.69
N PHE A 10 -3.62 2.27 -3.59
CA PHE A 10 -2.32 2.90 -3.40
C PHE A 10 -2.44 4.42 -3.21
N GLN A 11 -3.34 5.06 -3.95
CA GLN A 11 -3.56 6.49 -3.84
C GLN A 11 -4.26 6.87 -2.54
N LYS A 12 -5.27 6.09 -2.13
CA LYS A 12 -5.88 6.22 -0.80
C LYS A 12 -4.87 6.06 0.33
N LEU A 13 -3.92 5.13 0.21
CA LEU A 13 -2.89 4.96 1.22
C LEU A 13 -1.88 6.09 1.24
N THR A 14 -1.51 6.60 0.06
CA THR A 14 -0.65 7.78 -0.07
C THR A 14 -1.29 8.98 0.62
N ASP A 15 -2.62 9.15 0.49
CA ASP A 15 -3.37 10.20 1.18
C ASP A 15 -3.42 9.98 2.70
N VAL A 16 -3.72 8.76 3.16
CA VAL A 16 -3.81 8.42 4.59
C VAL A 16 -2.46 8.54 5.30
N LEU A 17 -1.38 8.10 4.65
CA LEU A 17 -0.04 8.12 5.21
C LEU A 17 0.68 9.44 4.95
N GLY A 18 0.13 10.29 4.08
CA GLY A 18 0.76 11.54 3.63
C GLY A 18 2.12 11.33 2.95
N LYS A 19 2.39 10.13 2.43
CA LYS A 19 3.70 9.74 1.88
C LYS A 19 3.56 9.01 0.56
N ASN A 20 4.40 9.37 -0.39
CA ASN A 20 4.46 8.71 -1.69
C ASN A 20 5.03 7.30 -1.52
N LEU A 21 4.15 6.30 -1.61
CA LEU A 21 4.51 4.90 -1.45
C LEU A 21 5.44 4.38 -2.55
N LEU A 22 5.54 5.02 -3.73
CA LEU A 22 6.42 4.55 -4.82
C LEU A 22 7.89 4.84 -4.50
N LEU A 23 8.11 5.82 -3.63
CA LEU A 23 9.43 6.26 -3.16
C LEU A 23 9.80 5.58 -1.84
N LEU A 24 8.85 4.97 -1.15
CA LEU A 24 9.06 4.26 0.11
C LEU A 24 9.58 2.84 -0.15
N ARG A 25 10.70 2.50 0.47
CA ARG A 25 11.24 1.13 0.48
C ARG A 25 10.56 0.24 1.53
N GLU A 26 10.06 0.86 2.60
CA GLU A 26 9.39 0.20 3.72
C GLU A 26 8.08 0.90 4.04
N LEU A 27 7.08 0.09 4.42
CA LEU A 27 5.77 0.55 4.82
C LEU A 27 5.48 0.04 6.23
N ASN A 28 5.51 0.94 7.20
CA ASN A 28 5.13 0.61 8.56
C ASN A 28 3.60 0.73 8.71
N LEU A 29 2.94 -0.41 8.87
CA LEU A 29 1.50 -0.50 9.10
C LEU A 29 1.14 -0.58 10.59
N ASN A 30 2.11 -0.65 11.52
CA ASN A 30 1.82 -0.75 12.96
C ASN A 30 1.07 0.46 13.51
N GLU A 31 1.36 1.65 12.98
CA GLU A 31 0.70 2.89 13.42
C GLU A 31 -0.55 3.21 12.61
N CYS A 32 -0.76 2.50 11.50
CA CYS A 32 -1.94 2.67 10.67
C CYS A 32 -3.03 1.74 11.21
N GLN A 33 -4.07 2.29 11.84
CA GLN A 33 -5.29 1.55 12.21
C GLN A 33 -6.13 1.17 10.98
N LEU A 34 -5.48 0.65 9.94
CA LEU A 34 -6.13 -0.03 8.85
C LEU A 34 -6.66 -1.34 9.44
N GLY A 35 -7.94 -1.34 9.81
CA GLY A 35 -8.60 -2.57 10.25
C GLY A 35 -8.41 -3.70 9.24
N TYR A 36 -8.77 -4.93 9.62
CA TYR A 36 -8.57 -6.13 8.80
C TYR A 36 -9.07 -5.99 7.35
N SER A 37 -10.15 -5.24 7.13
CA SER A 37 -10.69 -4.93 5.81
C SER A 37 -9.79 -4.04 4.94
N GLY A 38 -9.04 -3.10 5.55
CA GLY A 38 -8.03 -2.28 4.89
C GLY A 38 -6.79 -3.09 4.53
N LEU A 39 -6.31 -3.93 5.45
CA LEU A 39 -5.20 -4.84 5.18
C LEU A 39 -5.51 -5.81 4.03
N LYS A 40 -6.73 -6.36 4.00
CA LYS A 40 -7.16 -7.30 2.95
C LYS A 40 -7.16 -6.67 1.56
N LYS A 41 -7.37 -5.35 1.46
CA LYS A 41 -7.25 -4.58 0.22
C LYS A 41 -5.81 -4.23 -0.14
N LEU A 42 -4.91 -4.12 0.85
CA LEU A 42 -3.48 -3.91 0.63
C LEU A 42 -2.74 -5.15 0.12
N VAL A 43 -3.10 -6.34 0.60
CA VAL A 43 -2.42 -7.59 0.24
C VAL A 43 -2.20 -7.74 -1.28
N PRO A 44 -3.22 -7.55 -2.14
CA PRO A 44 -3.03 -7.66 -3.59
C PRO A 44 -2.13 -6.54 -4.16
N VAL A 45 -2.14 -5.33 -3.57
CA VAL A 45 -1.26 -4.22 -3.98
C VAL A 45 0.19 -4.51 -3.64
N LEU A 46 0.46 -5.03 -2.44
CA LEU A 46 1.79 -5.43 -1.99
C LEU A 46 2.28 -6.70 -2.69
N ALA A 47 1.37 -7.56 -3.13
CA ALA A 47 1.67 -8.75 -3.90
C ALA A 47 1.83 -8.46 -5.40
N ASP A 48 1.49 -7.25 -5.86
CA ASP A 48 1.71 -6.85 -7.23
C ASP A 48 3.22 -6.79 -7.50
N LYS A 49 3.66 -7.49 -8.55
CA LYS A 49 5.06 -7.56 -9.02
C LYS A 49 5.67 -6.19 -9.34
N HIS A 50 4.85 -5.17 -9.53
CA HIS A 50 5.27 -3.80 -9.78
C HIS A 50 5.36 -2.96 -8.49
N CYS A 51 4.84 -3.46 -7.37
CA CYS A 51 5.02 -2.87 -6.06
C CYS A 51 6.43 -3.16 -5.57
N LYS A 52 7.25 -2.12 -5.39
CA LYS A 52 8.64 -2.22 -4.91
C LYS A 52 8.76 -2.11 -3.39
N LEU A 53 7.63 -2.12 -2.67
CA LEU A 53 7.65 -2.15 -1.21
C LEU A 53 8.22 -3.49 -0.76
N ASN A 54 9.32 -3.45 0.00
CA ASN A 54 9.72 -4.62 0.75
C ASN A 54 8.76 -4.80 1.92
N LYS A 55 8.18 -5.99 2.03
CA LYS A 55 7.49 -6.42 3.26
C LYS A 55 8.56 -6.61 4.34
N MET A 56 8.50 -5.84 5.41
CA MET A 56 9.08 -6.18 6.71
C MET A 56 8.02 -6.07 7.79
#